data_AF-A0A519UG10-F1
#
_entry.id   AF-A0A519UG10-F1
#
_cell.length_a   1.000
_cell.length_b   1.000
_cell.length_c   1.000
_cell.angle_alpha   90.00
_cell.angle_beta   90.00
_cell.angle_gamma   90.00
#
_symmetry.space_group_name_H-M   'P 1'
#
loop_
_entity.id
_entity.type
_entity.pdbx_description
1 polymer ?
#
loop_
_entity_poly.entity_id
_entity_poly.type
_entity_poly.pdbx_seq_one_letter_code
_entity_poly.pdbx_strand_id
1 'polypeptide(L)'
;GIGSTSRLYVIDYKTGAARAIGATPFTTAISGTNFGFDFNPTVDRIRLVSNSGQNLRLNPETGTVMIVDGAINGVTNAKVSSVAYTSNRAGAASTVLFDIDAATDKLYKQDPPNDGKLVEVGSLGVDVDEVGGFDINPDGSVALAALQVSGKSSLFTVDIATGKTSKIGDLTGTITGIAIPTEPVAYAISAANELLIFNPASQNPTMVAKAITGVQTGESIIGLDMRPVNGQLYALGSTSRIYTINASSGAATMVGTGPLATLIPATAVGFDFNPVPDRIRIVGNNGQNFRINPADASLTVDLPISLATASITGAAYTNNFAGTATTTLYDIDSSTGRLYKQDPPNNGTLVDVGPLGITVESANGFDIGGTSGIAYGIFTVGTVQRLYSVNLTSGAATAITTIATPVRGFTLGLGF
;
A
#
# COMPACT_ATOMS: atom_id res chain seq x y z
N GLY A 1 4.43 -10.43 -7.69
CA GLY A 1 5.04 -11.43 -8.59
C GLY A 1 4.03 -12.48 -9.00
N ILE A 2 4.17 -13.05 -10.19
CA ILE A 2 3.30 -14.11 -10.73
C ILE A 2 4.03 -15.46 -10.67
N GLY A 3 3.37 -16.51 -10.18
CA GLY A 3 3.91 -17.87 -10.21
C GLY A 3 3.40 -18.67 -11.41
N SER A 4 4.18 -19.68 -11.83
CA SER A 4 3.87 -20.57 -12.97
C SER A 4 2.56 -21.36 -12.85
N THR A 5 1.96 -21.38 -11.66
CA THR A 5 0.67 -22.05 -11.39
C THR A 5 -0.51 -21.08 -11.36
N SER A 6 -0.41 -19.92 -12.04
CA SER A 6 -1.44 -18.88 -12.07
C SER A 6 -1.82 -18.39 -10.68
N ARG A 7 -0.83 -18.04 -9.85
CA ARG A 7 -1.03 -17.47 -8.52
C ARG A 7 -0.28 -16.16 -8.38
N LEU A 8 -0.94 -15.17 -7.79
CA LEU A 8 -0.33 -13.90 -7.43
C LEU A 8 0.37 -14.01 -6.07
N TYR A 9 1.58 -13.48 -5.98
CA TYR A 9 2.40 -13.49 -4.77
C TYR A 9 2.86 -12.08 -4.38
N VAL A 10 2.83 -11.81 -3.08
CA VAL A 10 3.65 -10.78 -2.45
C VAL A 10 5.00 -11.39 -2.13
N ILE A 11 6.08 -10.69 -2.47
CA ILE A 11 7.46 -11.10 -2.16
C ILE A 11 8.04 -10.06 -1.23
N ASP A 12 8.51 -10.49 -0.07
CA ASP A 12 9.29 -9.65 0.83
C ASP A 12 10.70 -9.50 0.23
N TYR A 13 11.06 -8.29 -0.20
CA TYR A 13 12.33 -8.05 -0.89
C TYR A 13 13.56 -8.13 0.03
N LYS A 14 13.37 -8.10 1.36
CA LYS A 14 14.48 -8.21 2.34
C LYS A 14 14.82 -9.67 2.63
N THR A 15 13.83 -10.55 2.63
CA THR A 15 13.96 -11.96 3.02
C THR A 15 13.78 -12.94 1.87
N GLY A 16 13.17 -12.52 0.76
CA GLY A 16 12.78 -13.38 -0.36
C GLY A 16 11.54 -14.25 -0.09
N ALA A 17 10.89 -14.11 1.07
CA ALA A 17 9.71 -14.90 1.42
C ALA A 17 8.54 -14.53 0.49
N ALA A 18 7.95 -15.54 -0.15
CA ALA A 18 6.80 -15.38 -1.02
C ALA A 18 5.52 -15.86 -0.33
N ARG A 19 4.46 -15.06 -0.42
CA ARG A 19 3.12 -15.38 0.10
C ARG A 19 2.08 -15.22 -1.00
N ALA A 20 1.28 -16.27 -1.22
CA ALA A 20 0.18 -16.18 -2.16
C ALA A 20 -0.92 -15.24 -1.63
N ILE A 21 -1.50 -14.44 -2.54
CA ILE A 21 -2.63 -13.56 -2.22
C ILE A 21 -3.94 -14.36 -2.20
N GLY A 22 -4.16 -15.19 -3.22
CA GLY A 22 -5.29 -16.12 -3.30
C GLY A 22 -4.94 -17.53 -2.84
N ALA A 23 -5.90 -18.23 -2.23
CA ALA A 23 -5.73 -19.63 -1.82
C ALA A 23 -5.64 -20.59 -3.02
N THR A 24 -6.32 -20.26 -4.12
CA THR A 24 -6.37 -21.06 -5.35
C THR A 24 -5.69 -20.32 -6.50
N PRO A 25 -5.27 -21.04 -7.56
CA PRO A 25 -4.95 -20.42 -8.83
C PRO A 25 -6.10 -19.55 -9.31
N PHE A 26 -5.80 -18.42 -9.95
CA PHE A 26 -6.82 -17.65 -10.64
C PHE A 26 -7.21 -18.28 -11.96
N THR A 27 -8.41 -17.96 -12.41
CA THR A 27 -8.94 -18.28 -13.73
C THR A 27 -9.34 -16.98 -14.41
N THR A 28 -9.03 -16.70 -15.67
CA THR A 28 -8.31 -17.46 -16.71
C THR A 28 -6.84 -17.72 -16.37
N ALA A 29 -6.36 -18.96 -16.58
CA ALA A 29 -4.97 -19.33 -16.31
C ALA A 29 -3.97 -18.63 -17.26
N ILE A 30 -2.73 -18.48 -16.81
CA ILE A 30 -1.66 -17.91 -17.64
C ILE A 30 -1.33 -18.82 -18.83
N SER A 31 -1.05 -18.21 -19.98
CA SER A 31 -0.66 -18.90 -21.22
C SER A 31 0.66 -18.34 -21.73
N GLY A 32 1.54 -19.19 -22.24
CA GLY A 32 2.89 -18.81 -22.71
C GLY A 32 3.99 -19.22 -21.73
N THR A 33 5.20 -18.73 -21.99
CA THR A 33 6.41 -19.07 -21.23
C THR A 33 7.06 -17.87 -20.56
N ASN A 34 6.74 -16.65 -21.01
CA ASN A 34 7.31 -15.41 -20.53
C ASN A 34 6.19 -14.41 -20.29
N PHE A 35 6.30 -13.63 -19.21
CA PHE A 35 5.20 -12.84 -18.68
C PHE A 35 5.65 -11.45 -18.27
N GLY A 36 4.97 -10.44 -18.80
CA GLY A 36 5.10 -9.08 -18.29
C GLY A 36 4.07 -8.82 -17.20
N PHE A 37 4.51 -8.17 -16.13
CA PHE A 37 3.70 -7.94 -14.93
C PHE A 37 4.00 -6.53 -14.44
N ASP A 38 2.97 -5.68 -14.32
CA ASP A 38 3.12 -4.42 -13.60
C ASP A 38 1.80 -3.85 -13.08
N PHE A 39 1.88 -2.97 -12.09
CA PHE A 39 0.73 -2.29 -11.50
C PHE A 39 0.39 -1.02 -12.29
N ASN A 40 -0.87 -0.90 -12.71
CA ASN A 40 -1.39 0.35 -13.22
C ASN A 40 -1.72 1.29 -12.03
N PRO A 41 -0.99 2.40 -11.85
CA PRO A 41 -1.14 3.26 -10.66
C PRO A 41 -2.42 4.11 -10.67
N THR A 42 -3.15 4.21 -11.79
CA THR A 42 -4.37 5.03 -11.89
C THR A 42 -5.64 4.24 -11.59
N VAL A 43 -5.70 2.97 -12.00
CA VAL A 43 -6.86 2.09 -11.79
C VAL A 43 -6.61 0.97 -10.79
N ASP A 44 -5.39 0.87 -10.25
CA ASP A 44 -5.02 -0.06 -9.18
C ASP A 44 -5.27 -1.52 -9.55
N ARG A 45 -4.81 -1.88 -10.75
CA ARG A 45 -4.90 -3.24 -11.29
C ARG A 45 -3.56 -3.66 -11.80
N ILE A 46 -3.30 -4.94 -11.70
CA ILE A 46 -2.11 -5.54 -12.29
C ILE A 46 -2.40 -5.82 -13.75
N ARG A 47 -1.55 -5.33 -14.65
CA ARG A 47 -1.45 -5.79 -16.02
C ARG A 47 -0.58 -7.04 -16.04
N LEU A 48 -1.10 -8.10 -16.65
CA LEU A 48 -0.35 -9.32 -16.94
C LEU A 48 -0.45 -9.62 -18.43
N VAL A 49 0.68 -9.60 -19.13
CA VAL A 49 0.77 -9.97 -20.54
C VAL A 49 1.69 -11.17 -20.72
N SER A 50 1.65 -11.82 -21.89
CA SER A 50 2.56 -12.92 -22.20
C SER A 50 3.04 -12.91 -23.64
N ASN A 51 4.09 -13.68 -23.89
CA ASN A 51 4.62 -13.94 -25.23
C ASN A 51 3.66 -14.74 -26.13
N SER A 52 2.54 -15.25 -25.60
CA SER A 52 1.47 -15.86 -26.39
C SER A 52 0.39 -14.85 -26.83
N GLY A 53 0.55 -13.58 -26.48
CA GLY A 53 -0.41 -12.51 -26.77
C GLY A 53 -1.53 -12.38 -25.74
N GLN A 54 -1.50 -13.16 -24.65
CA GLN A 54 -2.45 -13.01 -23.55
C GLN A 54 -2.31 -11.61 -22.91
N ASN A 55 -3.45 -11.01 -22.53
CA ASN A 55 -3.52 -9.69 -21.89
C ASN A 55 -4.63 -9.70 -20.82
N LEU A 56 -4.25 -9.61 -19.55
CA LEU A 56 -5.15 -9.72 -18.40
C LEU A 56 -5.02 -8.51 -17.48
N ARG A 57 -6.13 -8.15 -16.84
CA ARG A 57 -6.14 -7.32 -15.63
C ARG A 57 -6.47 -8.17 -14.42
N LEU A 58 -5.57 -8.19 -13.44
CA LEU A 58 -5.74 -8.90 -12.19
C LEU A 58 -6.05 -7.90 -11.07
N ASN A 59 -6.82 -8.37 -10.09
CA ASN A 59 -7.08 -7.64 -8.87
C ASN A 59 -5.94 -7.95 -7.86
N PRO A 60 -5.20 -6.92 -7.39
CA PRO A 60 -4.06 -7.15 -6.51
C PRO A 60 -4.46 -7.61 -5.10
N GLU A 61 -5.67 -7.33 -4.64
CA GLU A 61 -6.14 -7.69 -3.30
C GLU A 61 -6.69 -9.13 -3.20
N THR A 62 -7.36 -9.61 -4.24
CA THR A 62 -7.94 -10.96 -4.31
C THR A 62 -7.05 -11.96 -5.03
N GLY A 63 -6.10 -11.48 -5.83
CA GLY A 63 -5.25 -12.30 -6.68
C GLY A 63 -5.98 -12.98 -7.83
N THR A 64 -7.19 -12.52 -8.19
CA THR A 64 -8.00 -13.08 -9.28
C THR A 64 -7.89 -12.27 -10.56
N VAL A 65 -8.17 -12.89 -11.71
CA VAL A 65 -8.40 -12.13 -12.95
C VAL A 65 -9.69 -11.34 -12.80
N MET A 66 -9.63 -10.05 -13.05
CA MET A 66 -10.79 -9.17 -13.11
C MET A 66 -11.35 -9.13 -14.54
N ILE A 67 -10.48 -8.94 -15.53
CA ILE A 67 -10.86 -8.79 -16.94
C ILE A 67 -9.83 -9.48 -17.84
N VAL A 68 -10.33 -10.21 -18.84
CA VAL A 68 -9.53 -10.66 -19.99
C VAL A 68 -9.68 -9.58 -21.07
N ASP A 69 -8.59 -8.86 -21.34
CA ASP A 69 -8.57 -7.75 -22.30
C ASP A 69 -8.26 -8.26 -23.73
N GLY A 70 -8.28 -7.35 -24.71
CA GLY A 70 -7.90 -7.66 -26.09
C GLY A 70 -6.47 -8.22 -26.17
N ALA A 71 -6.30 -9.30 -26.93
CA ALA A 71 -5.00 -9.93 -27.14
C ALA A 71 -3.99 -8.95 -27.76
N ILE A 72 -2.71 -9.11 -27.43
CA ILE A 72 -1.64 -8.27 -27.99
C ILE A 72 -1.67 -8.32 -29.53
N ASN A 73 -1.68 -7.14 -30.17
CA ASN A 73 -1.83 -6.98 -31.61
C ASN A 73 -1.13 -5.73 -32.15
N GLY A 74 -1.25 -5.49 -33.46
CA GLY A 74 -0.63 -4.36 -34.17
C GLY A 74 0.77 -4.67 -34.72
N VAL A 75 1.44 -5.69 -34.18
CA VAL A 75 2.74 -6.18 -34.63
C VAL A 75 2.66 -7.68 -34.86
N THR A 76 3.00 -8.12 -36.07
CA THR A 76 2.97 -9.54 -36.43
C THR A 76 4.00 -10.32 -35.62
N ASN A 77 3.57 -11.42 -34.97
CA ASN A 77 4.40 -12.29 -34.15
C ASN A 77 5.08 -11.62 -32.94
N ALA A 78 4.51 -10.54 -32.40
CA ALA A 78 5.01 -9.90 -31.19
C ALA A 78 5.11 -10.92 -30.04
N LYS A 79 6.25 -10.91 -29.33
CA LYS A 79 6.52 -11.72 -28.14
C LYS A 79 6.78 -10.81 -26.94
N VAL A 80 5.78 -10.01 -26.60
CA VAL A 80 5.84 -9.16 -25.40
C VAL A 80 6.03 -10.05 -24.18
N SER A 81 7.12 -9.81 -23.46
CA SER A 81 7.53 -10.62 -22.32
C SER A 81 7.79 -9.79 -21.07
N SER A 82 7.72 -8.46 -21.18
CA SER A 82 7.75 -7.55 -20.03
C SER A 82 6.97 -6.28 -20.31
N VAL A 83 6.38 -5.71 -19.26
CA VAL A 83 5.67 -4.44 -19.31
C VAL A 83 6.03 -3.58 -18.11
N ALA A 84 5.92 -2.26 -18.26
CA ALA A 84 6.00 -1.32 -17.14
C ALA A 84 5.13 -0.08 -17.39
N TYR A 85 4.48 0.40 -16.35
CA TYR A 85 3.71 1.63 -16.30
C TYR A 85 4.58 2.80 -15.84
N THR A 86 4.30 3.99 -16.36
CA THR A 86 4.87 5.22 -15.79
C THR A 86 4.09 5.67 -14.55
N SER A 87 4.71 6.57 -13.77
CA SER A 87 4.05 7.24 -12.65
C SER A 87 3.61 6.26 -11.54
N ASN A 88 4.47 5.29 -11.22
CA ASN A 88 4.28 4.25 -10.19
C ASN A 88 4.27 4.82 -8.77
N ARG A 89 3.31 5.72 -8.50
CA ARG A 89 3.06 6.39 -7.23
C ARG A 89 1.57 6.41 -6.95
N ALA A 90 1.21 6.34 -5.67
CA ALA A 90 -0.18 6.41 -5.27
C ALA A 90 -0.79 7.78 -5.65
N GLY A 91 -2.02 7.77 -6.17
CA GLY A 91 -2.72 8.99 -6.58
C GLY A 91 -2.32 9.54 -7.96
N ALA A 92 -1.53 8.80 -8.76
CA ALA A 92 -1.24 9.18 -10.14
C ALA A 92 -2.53 9.43 -10.94
N ALA A 93 -2.57 10.54 -11.69
CA ALA A 93 -3.72 10.92 -12.52
C ALA A 93 -3.66 10.33 -13.93
N SER A 94 -2.46 9.98 -14.40
CA SER A 94 -2.20 9.41 -15.71
C SER A 94 -1.07 8.39 -15.64
N THR A 95 -1.06 7.45 -16.57
CA THR A 95 0.02 6.48 -16.74
C THR A 95 0.12 6.07 -18.21
N VAL A 96 1.29 5.61 -18.63
CA VAL A 96 1.55 5.05 -19.96
C VAL A 96 2.11 3.64 -19.77
N LEU A 97 1.57 2.66 -20.49
CA LEU A 97 2.08 1.30 -20.51
C LEU A 97 3.12 1.16 -21.62
N PHE A 98 4.27 0.61 -21.27
CA PHE A 98 5.33 0.26 -22.20
C PHE A 98 5.61 -1.24 -22.17
N ASP A 99 6.01 -1.76 -23.33
CA ASP A 99 6.19 -3.17 -23.60
C ASP A 99 7.55 -3.41 -24.24
N ILE A 100 8.28 -4.41 -23.77
CA ILE A 100 9.49 -4.89 -24.44
C ILE A 100 9.16 -6.18 -25.18
N ASP A 101 9.44 -6.17 -26.49
CA ASP A 101 9.28 -7.32 -27.36
C ASP A 101 10.65 -7.79 -27.88
N ALA A 102 11.06 -8.96 -27.41
CA ALA A 102 12.30 -9.61 -27.83
C ALA A 102 12.26 -10.12 -29.28
N ALA A 103 11.09 -10.32 -29.88
CA ALA A 103 11.02 -10.79 -31.26
C ALA A 103 11.38 -9.70 -32.29
N THR A 104 11.20 -8.43 -31.91
CA THR A 104 11.41 -7.29 -32.80
C THR A 104 12.51 -6.35 -32.33
N ASP A 105 13.10 -6.60 -31.14
CA ASP A 105 14.09 -5.75 -30.49
C ASP A 105 13.63 -4.30 -30.33
N LYS A 106 12.37 -4.12 -29.94
CA LYS A 106 11.76 -2.79 -29.79
C LYS A 106 11.06 -2.60 -28.46
N LEU A 107 11.00 -1.33 -28.08
CA LEU A 107 10.07 -0.81 -27.10
C LEU A 107 8.78 -0.39 -27.83
N TYR A 108 7.63 -0.75 -27.27
CA TYR A 108 6.32 -0.31 -27.71
C TYR A 108 5.59 0.40 -26.58
N LYS A 109 4.59 1.20 -26.93
CA LYS A 109 3.48 1.56 -26.04
C LYS A 109 2.32 0.65 -26.35
N GLN A 110 1.65 0.11 -25.35
CA GLN A 110 0.36 -0.55 -25.54
C GLN A 110 -0.75 0.50 -25.40
N ASP A 111 -1.25 1.01 -26.52
CA ASP A 111 -2.17 2.14 -26.58
C ASP A 111 -3.33 1.92 -27.59
N PRO A 112 -4.58 1.76 -27.12
CA PRO A 112 -4.98 1.70 -25.71
C PRO A 112 -4.60 0.35 -25.06
N PRO A 113 -4.24 0.33 -23.75
CA PRO A 113 -3.82 -0.88 -23.06
C PRO A 113 -4.84 -2.03 -23.12
N ASN A 114 -6.12 -1.72 -23.02
CA ASN A 114 -7.16 -2.76 -22.95
C ASN A 114 -7.44 -3.42 -24.31
N ASP A 115 -7.00 -2.80 -25.41
CA ASP A 115 -7.16 -3.38 -26.75
C ASP A 115 -5.97 -4.25 -27.13
N GLY A 116 -4.88 -4.25 -26.33
CA GLY A 116 -3.65 -4.98 -26.65
C GLY A 116 -2.83 -4.37 -27.79
N LYS A 117 -3.18 -3.19 -28.29
CA LYS A 117 -2.59 -2.60 -29.48
C LYS A 117 -1.20 -2.04 -29.20
N LEU A 118 -0.18 -2.57 -29.86
CA LEU A 118 1.19 -2.05 -29.79
C LEU A 118 1.40 -0.90 -30.77
N VAL A 119 2.04 0.16 -30.28
CA VAL A 119 2.47 1.34 -31.04
C VAL A 119 3.98 1.50 -30.84
N GLU A 120 4.74 1.46 -31.93
CA GLU A 120 6.20 1.50 -31.87
C GLU A 120 6.72 2.78 -31.21
N VAL A 121 7.69 2.63 -30.31
CA VAL A 121 8.49 3.73 -29.77
C VAL A 121 9.84 3.79 -30.49
N GLY A 122 10.55 2.67 -30.53
CA GLY A 122 11.83 2.57 -31.24
C GLY A 122 12.61 1.32 -30.86
N SER A 123 13.77 1.15 -31.50
CA SER A 123 14.63 -0.01 -31.30
C SER A 123 15.38 0.05 -29.96
N LEU A 124 15.52 -1.12 -29.33
CA LEU A 124 16.34 -1.31 -28.12
C LEU A 124 17.84 -1.14 -28.42
N GLY A 125 18.26 -1.31 -29.68
CA GLY A 125 19.66 -1.20 -30.11
C GLY A 125 20.52 -2.41 -29.74
N VAL A 126 19.91 -3.51 -29.29
CA VAL A 126 20.53 -4.80 -28.97
C VAL A 126 19.61 -5.92 -29.46
N ASP A 127 20.20 -7.07 -29.82
CA ASP A 127 19.47 -8.30 -30.17
C ASP A 127 19.13 -9.06 -28.87
N VAL A 128 17.85 -9.06 -28.51
CA VAL A 128 17.37 -9.58 -27.23
C VAL A 128 16.94 -11.03 -27.37
N ASP A 129 17.64 -11.92 -26.68
CA ASP A 129 17.26 -13.34 -26.61
C ASP A 129 16.00 -13.53 -25.75
N GLU A 130 15.99 -12.88 -24.58
CA GLU A 130 14.95 -13.01 -23.56
C GLU A 130 14.89 -11.75 -22.67
N VAL A 131 13.69 -11.37 -22.25
CA VAL A 131 13.48 -10.30 -21.27
C VAL A 131 13.30 -10.90 -19.88
N GLY A 132 14.22 -10.57 -18.99
CA GLY A 132 14.20 -10.95 -17.56
C GLY A 132 13.44 -9.96 -16.68
N GLY A 133 12.84 -8.91 -17.24
CA GLY A 133 11.99 -7.94 -16.55
C GLY A 133 12.26 -6.51 -17.00
N PHE A 134 11.29 -5.63 -16.75
CA PHE A 134 11.30 -4.22 -17.09
C PHE A 134 10.47 -3.48 -16.04
N ASP A 135 10.99 -2.40 -15.48
CA ASP A 135 10.26 -1.58 -14.53
C ASP A 135 10.68 -0.11 -14.62
N ILE A 136 9.76 0.79 -14.28
CA ILE A 136 9.93 2.24 -14.33
C ILE A 136 9.73 2.79 -12.92
N ASN A 137 10.67 3.63 -12.48
CA ASN A 137 10.62 4.21 -11.14
C ASN A 137 9.43 5.19 -10.97
N PRO A 138 9.03 5.52 -9.72
CA PRO A 138 7.82 6.29 -9.45
C PRO A 138 7.72 7.68 -10.11
N ASP A 139 8.85 8.35 -10.37
CA ASP A 139 8.90 9.65 -11.07
C ASP A 139 9.08 9.53 -12.60
N GLY A 140 9.32 8.33 -13.11
CA GLY A 140 9.52 8.05 -14.53
C GLY A 140 10.88 8.48 -15.08
N SER A 141 11.82 8.93 -14.24
CA SER A 141 13.14 9.38 -14.67
C SER A 141 14.10 8.23 -15.02
N VAL A 142 13.82 7.03 -14.51
CA VAL A 142 14.63 5.83 -14.73
C VAL A 142 13.74 4.64 -15.07
N ALA A 143 13.98 4.05 -16.24
CA ALA A 143 13.45 2.74 -16.59
C ALA A 143 14.60 1.74 -16.67
N LEU A 144 14.45 0.59 -16.03
CA LEU A 144 15.44 -0.47 -15.99
C LEU A 144 14.89 -1.71 -16.67
N ALA A 145 15.73 -2.41 -17.43
CA ALA A 145 15.42 -3.71 -17.99
C ALA A 145 16.54 -4.71 -17.71
N ALA A 146 16.19 -5.92 -17.30
CA ALA A 146 17.10 -7.06 -17.33
C ALA A 146 16.90 -7.78 -18.67
N LEU A 147 17.90 -7.75 -19.54
CA LEU A 147 17.85 -8.35 -20.87
C LEU A 147 18.93 -9.42 -20.98
N GLN A 148 18.60 -10.54 -21.63
CA GLN A 148 19.59 -11.51 -22.08
C GLN A 148 20.02 -11.14 -23.50
N VAL A 149 21.32 -10.96 -23.69
CA VAL A 149 21.93 -10.67 -24.99
C VAL A 149 23.11 -11.62 -25.19
N SER A 150 23.08 -12.40 -26.28
CA SER A 150 24.05 -13.45 -26.56
C SER A 150 24.22 -14.45 -25.39
N GLY A 151 23.10 -14.84 -24.78
CA GLY A 151 23.05 -15.78 -23.65
C GLY A 151 23.50 -15.21 -22.30
N LYS A 152 23.75 -13.90 -22.20
CA LYS A 152 24.20 -13.25 -20.96
C LYS A 152 23.17 -12.26 -20.43
N SER A 153 22.68 -12.48 -19.20
CA SER A 153 21.82 -11.51 -18.51
C SER A 153 22.61 -10.25 -18.14
N SER A 154 22.07 -9.08 -18.49
CA SER A 154 22.64 -7.77 -18.22
C SER A 154 21.55 -6.78 -17.82
N LEU A 155 21.90 -5.80 -16.99
CA LEU A 155 21.03 -4.70 -16.63
C LEU A 155 21.25 -3.52 -17.59
N PHE A 156 20.17 -2.93 -18.05
CA PHE A 156 20.14 -1.77 -18.93
C PHE A 156 19.28 -0.66 -18.36
N THR A 157 19.62 0.59 -18.63
CA THR A 157 18.61 1.66 -18.67
C THR A 157 17.90 1.61 -20.02
N VAL A 158 16.62 2.00 -20.05
CA VAL A 158 15.82 2.14 -21.26
C VAL A 158 15.34 3.58 -21.36
N ASP A 159 15.64 4.25 -22.46
CA ASP A 159 15.02 5.54 -22.76
C ASP A 159 13.59 5.32 -23.27
N ILE A 160 12.59 5.64 -22.46
CA ILE A 160 11.17 5.43 -22.79
C ILE A 160 10.63 6.36 -23.89
N ALA A 161 11.38 7.38 -24.30
CA ALA A 161 11.02 8.23 -25.43
C ALA A 161 11.54 7.70 -26.77
N THR A 162 12.68 7.01 -26.76
CA THR A 162 13.35 6.54 -28.00
C THR A 162 13.42 5.01 -28.14
N GLY A 163 13.16 4.27 -27.06
CA GLY A 163 13.36 2.83 -26.96
C GLY A 163 14.81 2.41 -26.71
N LYS A 164 15.78 3.31 -26.86
CA LYS A 164 17.20 2.95 -26.85
C LYS A 164 17.66 2.47 -25.47
N THR A 165 18.35 1.34 -25.44
CA THR A 165 18.96 0.82 -24.21
C THR A 165 20.39 1.34 -24.01
N SER A 166 20.83 1.44 -22.75
CA SER A 166 22.23 1.64 -22.38
C SER A 166 22.63 0.64 -21.30
N LYS A 167 23.66 -0.17 -21.58
CA LYS A 167 24.09 -1.23 -20.65
C LYS A 167 24.71 -0.63 -19.40
N ILE A 168 24.24 -1.07 -18.23
CA ILE A 168 24.79 -0.73 -16.92
C ILE A 168 25.87 -1.76 -16.54
N GLY A 169 25.55 -3.04 -16.67
CA GLY A 169 26.45 -4.11 -16.25
C GLY A 169 25.88 -5.51 -16.47
N ASP A 170 26.73 -6.52 -16.30
CA ASP A 170 26.34 -7.91 -16.36
C ASP A 170 25.75 -8.39 -15.02
N LEU A 171 24.76 -9.27 -15.08
CA LEU A 171 24.15 -9.90 -13.92
C LEU A 171 24.59 -11.36 -13.83
N THR A 172 24.64 -11.91 -12.61
CA THR A 172 24.95 -13.32 -12.38
C THR A 172 23.67 -14.16 -12.42
N GLY A 173 23.71 -15.26 -13.19
CA GLY A 173 22.56 -16.16 -13.34
C GLY A 173 21.48 -15.61 -14.28
N THR A 174 20.39 -16.36 -14.40
CA THR A 174 19.22 -15.99 -15.21
C THR A 174 18.27 -15.14 -14.38
N ILE A 175 17.90 -13.98 -14.90
CA ILE A 175 16.94 -13.06 -14.27
C ILE A 175 15.57 -13.26 -14.92
N THR A 176 14.52 -13.38 -14.10
CA THR A 176 13.14 -13.62 -14.55
C THR A 176 12.15 -12.55 -14.05
N GLY A 177 12.62 -11.63 -13.22
CA GLY A 177 11.89 -10.41 -12.87
C GLY A 177 12.82 -9.37 -12.26
N ILE A 178 12.48 -8.10 -12.44
CA ILE A 178 13.02 -6.98 -11.67
C ILE A 178 11.86 -6.13 -11.18
N ALA A 179 12.06 -5.44 -10.06
CA ALA A 179 11.12 -4.46 -9.57
C ALA A 179 11.88 -3.31 -8.89
N ILE A 180 11.42 -2.09 -9.07
CA ILE A 180 11.91 -0.89 -8.41
C ILE A 180 10.94 -0.59 -7.25
N PRO A 181 11.42 -0.43 -6.01
CA PRO A 181 10.56 -0.09 -4.88
C PRO A 181 9.76 1.21 -5.12
N THR A 182 8.50 1.21 -4.69
CA THR A 182 7.66 2.40 -4.75
C THR A 182 8.07 3.43 -3.68
N GLU A 183 7.63 4.68 -3.86
CA GLU A 183 7.72 5.68 -2.80
C GLU A 183 6.87 5.26 -1.58
N PRO A 184 7.26 5.66 -0.35
CA PRO A 184 6.39 5.55 0.81
C PRO A 184 5.06 6.25 0.56
N VAL A 185 3.97 5.67 1.06
CA VAL A 185 2.64 6.25 0.97
C VAL A 185 2.00 6.27 2.36
N ALA A 186 1.22 7.31 2.62
CA ALA A 186 0.35 7.42 3.76
C ALA A 186 -1.05 7.82 3.31
N TYR A 187 -2.03 7.42 4.11
CA TYR A 187 -3.44 7.71 3.93
C TYR A 187 -3.96 8.49 5.12
N ALA A 188 -4.84 9.45 4.87
CA ALA A 188 -5.50 10.18 5.94
C ALA A 188 -6.95 10.53 5.58
N ILE A 189 -7.76 10.92 6.58
CA ILE A 189 -9.12 11.39 6.36
C ILE A 189 -9.19 12.89 6.55
N SER A 190 -9.61 13.64 5.52
CA SER A 190 -9.83 15.08 5.63
C SER A 190 -11.03 15.41 6.52
N ALA A 191 -11.08 16.65 7.04
CA ALA A 191 -12.26 17.16 7.72
C ALA A 191 -13.56 17.03 6.89
N ALA A 192 -13.45 17.08 5.55
CA ALA A 192 -14.57 16.91 4.62
C ALA A 192 -14.93 15.44 4.31
N ASN A 193 -14.33 14.45 4.98
CA ASN A 193 -14.54 13.02 4.75
C ASN A 193 -14.02 12.52 3.39
N GLU A 194 -12.86 13.03 2.97
CA GLU A 194 -12.14 12.54 1.79
C GLU A 194 -10.95 11.70 2.23
N LEU A 195 -10.61 10.68 1.43
CA LEU A 195 -9.37 9.95 1.55
C LEU A 195 -8.25 10.81 0.94
N LEU A 196 -7.29 11.20 1.76
CA LEU A 196 -6.07 11.88 1.35
C LEU A 196 -4.94 10.86 1.19
N ILE A 197 -4.14 11.02 0.15
CA ILE A 197 -2.99 10.16 -0.17
C ILE A 197 -1.78 11.06 -0.35
N PHE A 198 -0.67 10.75 0.32
CA PHE A 198 0.56 11.52 0.21
C PHE A 198 1.80 10.68 0.55
N ASN A 199 2.97 11.19 0.21
CA ASN A 199 4.25 10.59 0.60
C ASN A 199 4.72 11.18 1.94
N PRO A 200 4.76 10.39 3.04
CA PRO A 200 5.14 10.88 4.37
C PRO A 200 6.63 11.23 4.51
N ALA A 201 7.48 10.83 3.54
CA ALA A 201 8.89 11.20 3.49
C ALA A 201 9.14 12.53 2.75
N SER A 202 8.12 13.13 2.14
CA SER A 202 8.25 14.43 1.47
C SER A 202 8.28 15.58 2.47
N GLN A 203 9.22 16.52 2.28
CA GLN A 203 9.25 17.76 3.07
C GLN A 203 8.09 18.71 2.71
N ASN A 204 7.53 18.58 1.51
CA ASN A 204 6.37 19.36 1.03
C ASN A 204 5.36 18.38 0.41
N PRO A 205 4.60 17.62 1.23
CA PRO A 205 3.72 16.58 0.73
C PRO A 205 2.57 17.22 -0.06
N THR A 206 2.44 16.83 -1.33
CA THR A 206 1.23 17.07 -2.10
C THR A 206 0.20 16.00 -1.75
N MET A 207 -1.03 16.43 -1.47
CA MET A 207 -2.12 15.52 -1.11
C MET A 207 -3.04 15.32 -2.30
N VAL A 208 -3.27 14.06 -2.66
CA VAL A 208 -4.34 13.68 -3.59
C VAL A 208 -5.58 13.37 -2.77
N ALA A 209 -6.67 14.09 -3.02
CA ALA A 209 -7.95 13.87 -2.35
C ALA A 209 -8.88 13.00 -3.22
N LYS A 210 -9.58 12.06 -2.58
CA LYS A 210 -10.62 11.22 -3.19
C LYS A 210 -11.87 11.26 -2.32
N ALA A 211 -13.02 11.52 -2.92
CA ALA A 211 -14.29 11.46 -2.21
C ALA A 211 -14.56 10.04 -1.72
N ILE A 212 -14.92 9.90 -0.44
CA ILE A 212 -15.35 8.61 0.11
C ILE A 212 -16.81 8.40 -0.24
N THR A 213 -17.12 7.26 -0.85
CA THR A 213 -18.49 6.85 -1.22
C THR A 213 -18.84 5.53 -0.54
N GLY A 214 -20.13 5.15 -0.49
CA GLY A 214 -20.55 3.85 0.07
C GLY A 214 -20.64 3.78 1.60
N VAL A 215 -20.32 4.86 2.31
CA VAL A 215 -20.57 5.00 3.76
C VAL A 215 -22.03 5.38 4.04
N GLN A 216 -22.52 5.14 5.26
CA GLN A 216 -23.89 5.51 5.65
C GLN A 216 -24.09 7.04 5.53
N THR A 217 -25.29 7.47 5.12
CA THR A 217 -25.61 8.90 5.07
C THR A 217 -25.44 9.55 6.46
N GLY A 218 -24.67 10.64 6.51
CA GLY A 218 -24.36 11.37 7.75
C GLY A 218 -23.19 10.77 8.56
N GLU A 219 -22.59 9.69 8.09
CA GLU A 219 -21.42 9.08 8.73
C GLU A 219 -20.10 9.65 8.21
N SER A 220 -19.13 9.76 9.11
CA SER A 220 -17.75 10.16 8.82
C SER A 220 -16.77 9.05 9.22
N ILE A 221 -15.66 8.91 8.51
CA ILE A 221 -14.59 7.99 8.91
C ILE A 221 -13.74 8.62 10.01
N ILE A 222 -13.46 7.89 11.08
CA ILE A 222 -12.73 8.37 12.27
C ILE A 222 -11.51 7.51 12.65
N GLY A 223 -11.31 6.36 12.00
CA GLY A 223 -10.14 5.50 12.18
C GLY A 223 -9.78 4.85 10.86
N LEU A 224 -8.49 4.60 10.64
CA LEU A 224 -7.95 4.01 9.42
C LEU A 224 -6.76 3.13 9.78
N ASP A 225 -6.65 1.95 9.17
CA ASP A 225 -5.39 1.20 9.10
C ASP A 225 -5.38 0.19 7.96
N MET A 226 -4.18 -0.18 7.50
CA MET A 226 -3.92 -1.15 6.45
C MET A 226 -3.77 -2.56 7.02
N ARG A 227 -4.56 -3.51 6.54
CA ARG A 227 -4.47 -4.91 6.96
C ARG A 227 -3.22 -5.60 6.35
N PRO A 228 -2.23 -6.05 7.15
CA PRO A 228 -0.95 -6.52 6.61
C PRO A 228 -1.03 -7.72 5.67
N VAL A 229 -1.97 -8.64 5.91
CA VAL A 229 -2.07 -9.89 5.14
C VAL A 229 -2.64 -9.69 3.74
N ASN A 230 -3.31 -8.58 3.42
CA ASN A 230 -3.84 -8.37 2.06
C ASN A 230 -3.74 -6.93 1.54
N GLY A 231 -3.19 -5.99 2.32
CA GLY A 231 -3.07 -4.60 1.87
C GLY A 231 -4.40 -3.88 1.73
N GLN A 232 -5.48 -4.42 2.28
CA GLN A 232 -6.77 -3.75 2.25
C GLN A 232 -6.79 -2.64 3.32
N LEU A 233 -7.14 -1.41 2.91
CA LEU A 233 -7.42 -0.31 3.83
C LEU A 233 -8.76 -0.55 4.54
N TYR A 234 -8.75 -0.54 5.87
CA TYR A 234 -9.95 -0.59 6.70
C TYR A 234 -10.18 0.75 7.37
N ALA A 235 -11.44 0.98 7.73
CA ALA A 235 -11.90 2.21 8.33
C ALA A 235 -12.96 1.96 9.40
N LEU A 236 -12.96 2.80 10.44
CA LEU A 236 -14.06 2.92 11.40
C LEU A 236 -14.90 4.14 11.06
N GLY A 237 -16.20 3.94 10.86
CA GLY A 237 -17.17 5.02 10.74
C GLY A 237 -17.69 5.51 12.10
N SER A 238 -18.11 6.76 12.17
CA SER A 238 -18.59 7.44 13.38
C SER A 238 -19.88 6.86 13.95
N THR A 239 -20.55 5.97 13.21
CA THR A 239 -21.70 5.20 13.70
C THR A 239 -21.34 3.77 14.09
N SER A 240 -20.05 3.53 14.39
CA SER A 240 -19.50 2.23 14.79
C SER A 240 -19.66 1.15 13.73
N ARG A 241 -19.46 1.49 12.45
CA ARG A 241 -19.41 0.52 11.35
C ARG A 241 -17.97 0.34 10.88
N ILE A 242 -17.62 -0.88 10.49
CA ILE A 242 -16.32 -1.16 9.85
C ILE A 242 -16.51 -1.14 8.35
N TYR A 243 -15.57 -0.53 7.65
CA TYR A 243 -15.53 -0.46 6.20
C TYR A 243 -14.19 -0.96 5.69
N THR A 244 -14.18 -1.56 4.50
CA THR A 244 -13.00 -1.54 3.64
C THR A 244 -13.11 -0.35 2.71
N ILE A 245 -11.98 0.29 2.38
CA ILE A 245 -11.91 1.39 1.41
C ILE A 245 -10.97 1.00 0.28
N ASN A 246 -11.41 1.11 -0.96
CA ASN A 246 -10.52 0.98 -2.10
C ASN A 246 -9.66 2.26 -2.21
N ALA A 247 -8.34 2.14 -2.00
CA ALA A 247 -7.44 3.28 -1.88
C ALA A 247 -7.32 4.12 -3.17
N SER A 248 -7.59 3.52 -4.34
CA SER A 248 -7.52 4.21 -5.64
C SER A 248 -8.80 4.93 -6.04
N SER A 249 -9.97 4.51 -5.57
CA SER A 249 -11.26 5.15 -5.91
C SER A 249 -11.92 5.88 -4.75
N GLY A 250 -11.60 5.55 -3.49
CA GLY A 250 -12.33 6.03 -2.32
C GLY A 250 -13.66 5.30 -2.05
N ALA A 251 -14.01 4.28 -2.83
CA ALA A 251 -15.23 3.50 -2.62
C ALA A 251 -15.10 2.65 -1.35
N ALA A 252 -16.02 2.85 -0.40
CA ALA A 252 -16.12 2.08 0.83
C ALA A 252 -17.14 0.94 0.70
N THR A 253 -16.86 -0.20 1.31
CA THR A 253 -17.78 -1.34 1.46
C THR A 253 -17.89 -1.71 2.92
N MET A 254 -19.11 -1.79 3.46
CA MET A 254 -19.31 -2.16 4.86
C MET A 254 -18.90 -3.61 5.10
N VAL A 255 -18.22 -3.85 6.21
CA VAL A 255 -17.89 -5.18 6.72
C VAL A 255 -18.92 -5.57 7.78
N GLY A 256 -19.40 -6.81 7.72
CA GLY A 256 -20.52 -7.27 8.55
C GLY A 256 -21.88 -6.78 8.02
N THR A 257 -22.91 -6.84 8.86
CA THR A 257 -24.31 -6.55 8.46
C THR A 257 -24.86 -5.25 9.05
N GLY A 258 -24.07 -4.50 9.81
CA GLY A 258 -24.49 -3.28 10.49
C GLY A 258 -23.43 -2.72 11.44
N PRO A 259 -23.81 -1.81 12.36
CA PRO A 259 -22.94 -1.35 13.42
C PRO A 259 -22.42 -2.50 14.29
N LEU A 260 -21.26 -2.29 14.91
CA LEU A 260 -20.70 -3.16 15.92
C LEU A 260 -21.71 -3.38 17.06
N ALA A 261 -21.69 -4.59 17.64
CA ALA A 261 -22.62 -4.99 18.70
C ALA A 261 -22.54 -4.08 19.95
N THR A 262 -21.35 -3.51 20.20
CA THR A 262 -21.13 -2.46 21.20
C THR A 262 -20.73 -1.19 20.46
N LEU A 263 -21.48 -0.10 20.66
CA LEU A 263 -21.17 1.19 20.05
C LEU A 263 -19.95 1.83 20.71
N ILE A 264 -19.22 2.60 19.91
CA ILE A 264 -18.01 3.31 20.29
C ILE A 264 -18.36 4.81 20.33
N PRO A 265 -18.77 5.36 21.49
CA PRO A 265 -19.10 6.80 21.63
C PRO A 265 -17.87 7.70 21.76
N ALA A 266 -16.65 7.15 21.62
CA ALA A 266 -15.40 7.91 21.70
C ALA A 266 -15.33 8.96 20.58
N THR A 267 -14.81 10.14 20.91
CA THR A 267 -14.64 11.23 19.94
C THR A 267 -13.30 11.17 19.21
N ALA A 268 -12.37 10.37 19.72
CA ALA A 268 -11.09 10.04 19.10
C ALA A 268 -10.74 8.58 19.43
N VAL A 269 -10.09 7.91 18.49
CA VAL A 269 -9.71 6.50 18.61
C VAL A 269 -8.31 6.26 18.07
N GLY A 270 -7.56 5.36 18.72
CA GLY A 270 -6.55 4.57 18.04
C GLY A 270 -7.23 3.42 17.27
N PHE A 271 -6.80 3.17 16.04
CA PHE A 271 -7.33 2.12 15.18
C PHE A 271 -6.15 1.50 14.43
N ASP A 272 -5.85 0.23 14.69
CA ASP A 272 -4.64 -0.40 14.14
C ASP A 272 -4.75 -1.93 14.10
N PHE A 273 -4.11 -2.57 13.12
CA PHE A 273 -4.05 -4.01 12.97
C PHE A 273 -2.93 -4.61 13.81
N ASN A 274 -3.29 -5.61 14.61
CA ASN A 274 -2.31 -6.58 15.05
C ASN A 274 -2.18 -7.69 13.99
N PRO A 275 -1.07 -7.79 13.25
CA PRO A 275 -0.87 -8.86 12.27
C PRO A 275 -0.76 -10.27 12.86
N VAL A 276 -0.42 -10.43 14.14
CA VAL A 276 -0.21 -11.77 14.75
C VAL A 276 -1.54 -12.54 14.90
N PRO A 277 -2.57 -12.02 15.58
CA PRO A 277 -3.89 -12.63 15.60
C PRO A 277 -4.77 -12.19 14.41
N ASP A 278 -4.28 -11.30 13.54
CA ASP A 278 -5.04 -10.67 12.46
C ASP A 278 -6.35 -10.04 12.98
N ARG A 279 -6.21 -9.05 13.86
CA ARG A 279 -7.35 -8.34 14.49
C ARG A 279 -7.11 -6.84 14.47
N ILE A 280 -8.18 -6.09 14.30
CA ILE A 280 -8.17 -4.63 14.48
C ILE A 280 -8.28 -4.36 15.98
N ARG A 281 -7.38 -3.55 16.52
CA ARG A 281 -7.48 -2.93 17.85
C ARG A 281 -8.16 -1.59 17.70
N ILE A 282 -9.11 -1.31 18.58
CA ILE A 282 -9.69 0.02 18.74
C ILE A 282 -9.53 0.43 20.21
N VAL A 283 -8.88 1.56 20.44
CA VAL A 283 -8.75 2.17 21.77
C VAL A 283 -9.37 3.55 21.74
N GLY A 284 -10.39 3.78 22.56
CA GLY A 284 -11.09 5.06 22.62
C GLY A 284 -10.49 6.01 23.66
N ASN A 285 -10.63 7.31 23.42
CA ASN A 285 -10.26 8.35 24.40
C ASN A 285 -11.09 8.34 25.70
N ASN A 286 -12.12 7.50 25.75
CA ASN A 286 -12.93 7.19 26.93
C ASN A 286 -12.47 5.92 27.68
N GLY A 287 -11.31 5.37 27.32
CA GLY A 287 -10.72 4.18 27.93
C GLY A 287 -11.29 2.85 27.42
N GLN A 288 -12.17 2.86 26.42
CA GLN A 288 -12.65 1.64 25.78
C GLN A 288 -11.52 0.92 25.02
N ASN A 289 -11.55 -0.40 25.03
CA ASN A 289 -10.52 -1.25 24.43
C ASN A 289 -11.17 -2.46 23.76
N PHE A 290 -11.06 -2.57 22.44
CA PHE A 290 -11.76 -3.57 21.64
C PHE A 290 -10.82 -4.30 20.69
N ARG A 291 -11.18 -5.54 20.36
CA ARG A 291 -10.65 -6.25 19.19
C ARG A 291 -11.78 -6.57 18.23
N ILE A 292 -11.56 -6.31 16.94
CA ILE A 292 -12.53 -6.60 15.87
C ILE A 292 -11.93 -7.62 14.92
N ASN A 293 -12.75 -8.60 14.52
CA ASN A 293 -12.42 -9.50 13.43
C ASN A 293 -12.65 -8.81 12.07
N PRO A 294 -11.61 -8.63 11.24
CA PRO A 294 -11.74 -7.94 9.96
C PRO A 294 -12.61 -8.68 8.94
N ALA A 295 -12.85 -9.98 9.13
CA ALA A 295 -13.63 -10.78 8.17
C ALA A 295 -15.14 -10.53 8.26
N ASP A 296 -15.66 -10.28 9.47
CA ASP A 296 -17.10 -10.24 9.75
C ASP A 296 -17.54 -9.11 10.68
N ALA A 297 -16.59 -8.26 11.12
CA ALA A 297 -16.80 -7.20 12.11
C ALA A 297 -17.28 -7.69 13.49
N SER A 298 -17.09 -8.97 13.83
CA SER A 298 -17.36 -9.46 15.19
C SER A 298 -16.44 -8.78 16.21
N LEU A 299 -17.04 -8.26 17.29
CA LEU A 299 -16.38 -7.46 18.31
C LEU A 299 -16.10 -8.28 19.57
N THR A 300 -14.91 -8.13 20.13
CA THR A 300 -14.53 -8.60 21.47
C THR A 300 -14.23 -7.39 22.35
N VAL A 301 -14.86 -7.32 23.51
CA VAL A 301 -14.58 -6.30 24.54
C VAL A 301 -13.45 -6.79 25.43
N ASP A 302 -12.34 -6.06 25.47
CA ASP A 302 -11.22 -6.33 26.36
C ASP A 302 -11.34 -5.48 27.65
N LEU A 303 -10.40 -5.65 28.60
CA LEU A 303 -10.37 -4.80 29.78
C LEU A 303 -10.06 -3.34 29.38
N PRO A 304 -10.73 -2.35 30.02
CA PRO A 304 -10.53 -0.95 29.71
C PRO A 304 -9.10 -0.49 30.04
N ILE A 305 -8.70 0.65 29.48
CA ILE A 305 -7.42 1.29 29.78
C ILE A 305 -7.30 1.50 31.30
N SER A 306 -6.22 0.99 31.89
CA SER A 306 -6.06 0.90 33.34
C SER A 306 -5.84 2.26 34.01
N LEU A 307 -5.32 3.23 33.25
CA LEU A 307 -5.07 4.60 33.71
C LEU A 307 -6.30 5.46 33.41
N ALA A 308 -7.17 5.66 34.40
CA ALA A 308 -8.45 6.36 34.22
C ALA A 308 -8.32 7.83 33.76
N THR A 309 -7.14 8.45 33.92
CA THR A 309 -6.85 9.82 33.47
C THR A 309 -6.31 9.90 32.04
N ALA A 310 -5.96 8.75 31.44
CA ALA A 310 -5.44 8.72 30.07
C ALA A 310 -6.55 8.99 29.06
N SER A 311 -6.22 9.76 28.03
CA SER A 311 -7.08 10.03 26.88
C SER A 311 -6.36 9.55 25.62
N ILE A 312 -6.52 8.26 25.32
CA ILE A 312 -5.86 7.65 24.16
C ILE A 312 -6.50 8.13 22.86
N THR A 313 -5.69 8.70 21.97
CA THR A 313 -6.14 9.29 20.70
C THR A 313 -5.41 8.74 19.48
N GLY A 314 -4.45 7.83 19.70
CA GLY A 314 -3.76 7.07 18.66
C GLY A 314 -3.20 5.80 19.28
N ALA A 315 -3.17 4.72 18.50
CA ALA A 315 -2.63 3.43 18.91
C ALA A 315 -2.03 2.78 17.67
N ALA A 316 -0.85 2.15 17.78
CA ALA A 316 -0.19 1.50 16.66
C ALA A 316 0.66 0.29 17.08
N TYR A 317 0.61 -0.80 16.31
CA TYR A 317 1.45 -1.97 16.50
C TYR A 317 2.76 -1.88 15.71
N THR A 318 3.86 -2.28 16.33
CA THR A 318 5.12 -2.53 15.60
C THR A 318 5.01 -3.77 14.71
N ASN A 319 5.92 -3.90 13.73
CA ASN A 319 6.03 -5.05 12.83
C ASN A 319 4.74 -5.30 12.03
N ASN A 320 4.08 -4.24 11.54
CA ASN A 320 2.83 -4.29 10.78
C ASN A 320 3.00 -4.91 9.37
N PHE A 321 3.51 -6.14 9.29
CA PHE A 321 3.72 -6.92 8.07
C PHE A 321 3.21 -8.36 8.22
N ALA A 322 2.79 -8.97 7.11
CA ALA A 322 2.22 -10.30 7.12
C ALA A 322 3.23 -11.36 7.59
N GLY A 323 2.82 -12.20 8.55
CA GLY A 323 3.64 -13.30 9.05
C GLY A 323 4.67 -12.92 10.12
N THR A 324 4.62 -11.69 10.66
CA THR A 324 5.40 -11.36 11.86
C THR A 324 5.02 -12.30 13.02
N ALA A 325 6.00 -12.64 13.85
CA ALA A 325 5.80 -13.46 15.04
C ALA A 325 5.47 -12.64 16.30
N THR A 326 5.83 -11.35 16.31
CA THR A 326 5.69 -10.49 17.48
C THR A 326 5.33 -9.06 17.09
N THR A 327 4.58 -8.41 17.98
CA THR A 327 4.12 -7.02 17.84
C THR A 327 4.12 -6.37 19.22
N THR A 328 4.36 -5.06 19.28
CA THR A 328 4.22 -4.25 20.49
C THR A 328 3.22 -3.13 20.21
N LEU A 329 2.23 -2.94 21.09
CA LEU A 329 1.27 -1.83 20.98
C LEU A 329 1.81 -0.59 21.69
N TYR A 330 1.73 0.55 21.01
CA TYR A 330 2.02 1.87 21.56
C TYR A 330 0.81 2.77 21.45
N ASP A 331 0.58 3.60 22.47
CA ASP A 331 -0.53 4.54 22.55
C ASP A 331 -0.06 5.98 22.73
N ILE A 332 -0.77 6.90 22.10
CA ILE A 332 -0.64 8.35 22.29
C ILE A 332 -1.71 8.82 23.26
N ASP A 333 -1.27 9.30 24.42
CA ASP A 333 -2.13 10.02 25.35
C ASP A 333 -2.03 11.53 25.11
N SER A 334 -3.09 12.11 24.54
CA SER A 334 -3.11 13.54 24.25
C SER A 334 -3.37 14.39 25.49
N SER A 335 -3.95 13.86 26.57
CA SER A 335 -4.21 14.66 27.77
C SER A 335 -2.93 14.98 28.53
N THR A 336 -1.99 14.03 28.56
CA THR A 336 -0.71 14.18 29.27
C THR A 336 0.48 14.39 28.34
N GLY A 337 0.31 14.25 27.03
CA GLY A 337 1.38 14.40 26.04
C GLY A 337 2.46 13.33 26.17
N ARG A 338 2.04 12.06 26.31
CA ARG A 338 2.94 10.93 26.56
C ARG A 338 2.74 9.79 25.56
N LEU A 339 3.82 9.06 25.33
CA LEU A 339 3.80 7.76 24.68
C LEU A 339 3.73 6.68 25.76
N TYR A 340 2.80 5.75 25.60
CA TYR A 340 2.68 4.55 26.42
C TYR A 340 2.91 3.30 25.59
N LYS A 341 3.40 2.24 26.23
CA LYS A 341 3.33 0.88 25.74
C LYS A 341 2.13 0.21 26.40
N GLN A 342 1.19 -0.36 25.62
CA GLN A 342 0.07 -1.11 26.18
C GLN A 342 0.45 -2.58 26.34
N ASP A 343 0.72 -3.01 27.56
CA ASP A 343 1.27 -4.34 27.83
C ASP A 343 0.78 -4.95 29.16
N PRO A 344 -0.04 -6.02 29.14
CA PRO A 344 -0.62 -6.66 27.95
C PRO A 344 -1.72 -5.83 27.27
N PRO A 345 -1.85 -5.83 25.93
CA PRO A 345 -2.90 -5.08 25.22
C PRO A 345 -4.32 -5.40 25.70
N ASN A 346 -4.65 -6.67 25.90
CA ASN A 346 -6.01 -7.07 26.29
C ASN A 346 -6.36 -6.69 27.74
N ASN A 347 -5.36 -6.32 28.55
CA ASN A 347 -5.56 -5.87 29.93
C ASN A 347 -5.71 -4.35 30.02
N GLY A 348 -5.47 -3.61 28.93
CA GLY A 348 -5.48 -2.15 28.94
C GLY A 348 -4.38 -1.52 29.79
N THR A 349 -3.39 -2.31 30.24
CA THR A 349 -2.30 -1.84 31.10
C THR A 349 -1.38 -0.91 30.33
N LEU A 350 -1.22 0.34 30.79
CA LEU A 350 -0.26 1.28 30.23
C LEU A 350 1.06 1.28 31.00
N VAL A 351 2.16 1.11 30.28
CA VAL A 351 3.52 1.27 30.76
C VAL A 351 4.11 2.54 30.14
N ASP A 352 4.51 3.49 30.98
CA ASP A 352 5.06 4.77 30.52
C ASP A 352 6.36 4.57 29.73
N VAL A 353 6.44 5.18 28.54
CA VAL A 353 7.67 5.21 27.73
C VAL A 353 8.38 6.55 27.92
N GLY A 354 7.63 7.65 27.82
CA GLY A 354 8.17 8.98 28.03
C GLY A 354 7.32 10.09 27.42
N PRO A 355 7.71 11.36 27.69
CA PRO A 355 6.98 12.52 27.16
C PRO A 355 7.19 12.68 25.66
N LEU A 356 6.15 13.12 24.95
CA LEU A 356 6.23 13.51 23.54
C LEU A 356 7.07 14.77 23.35
N GLY A 357 7.22 15.60 24.39
CA GLY A 357 7.92 16.89 24.32
C GLY A 357 7.11 18.00 23.63
N ILE A 358 5.84 17.72 23.30
CA ILE A 358 4.88 18.64 22.72
C ILE A 358 3.53 18.50 23.43
N THR A 359 2.73 19.55 23.45
CA THR A 359 1.34 19.50 23.92
C THR A 359 0.44 19.10 22.75
N VAL A 360 0.04 17.83 22.70
CA VAL A 360 -0.88 17.32 21.67
C VAL A 360 -2.31 17.69 22.05
N GLU A 361 -2.92 18.64 21.35
CA GLU A 361 -4.30 19.05 21.62
C GLU A 361 -5.32 18.06 21.06
N SER A 362 -4.96 17.44 19.93
CA SER A 362 -5.65 16.30 19.33
C SER A 362 -4.65 15.50 18.50
N ALA A 363 -4.73 14.18 18.57
CA ALA A 363 -4.09 13.30 17.59
C ALA A 363 -5.13 12.90 16.55
N ASN A 364 -4.73 12.94 15.28
CA ASN A 364 -5.58 12.59 14.15
C ASN A 364 -5.09 11.31 13.47
N GLY A 365 -4.41 10.47 14.26
CA GLY A 365 -3.83 9.19 13.90
C GLY A 365 -2.34 9.09 14.22
N PHE A 366 -1.92 7.86 14.49
CA PHE A 366 -0.58 7.43 14.86
C PHE A 366 -0.41 6.04 14.27
N ASP A 367 0.69 5.80 13.57
CA ASP A 367 0.97 4.53 12.92
C ASP A 367 2.47 4.26 12.90
N ILE A 368 2.87 2.99 12.83
CA ILE A 368 4.25 2.52 12.80
C ILE A 368 4.49 1.75 11.51
N GLY A 369 5.43 2.24 10.71
CA GLY A 369 5.80 1.61 9.44
C GLY A 369 6.17 0.14 9.66
N GLY A 370 5.50 -0.76 8.95
CA GLY A 370 5.59 -2.19 9.20
C GLY A 370 7.02 -2.73 9.11
N THR A 371 7.77 -2.36 8.07
CA THR A 371 9.15 -2.89 7.89
C THR A 371 10.25 -1.87 8.20
N SER A 372 9.95 -0.57 8.23
CA SER A 372 10.89 0.45 8.70
C SER A 372 10.94 0.56 10.22
N GLY A 373 9.84 0.24 10.91
CA GLY A 373 9.67 0.47 12.34
C GLY A 373 9.62 1.95 12.72
N ILE A 374 9.51 2.86 11.75
CA ILE A 374 9.44 4.30 12.02
C ILE A 374 8.00 4.66 12.40
N ALA A 375 7.83 5.25 13.58
CA ALA A 375 6.54 5.72 14.05
C ALA A 375 6.26 7.14 13.57
N TYR A 376 5.08 7.34 13.02
CA TYR A 376 4.58 8.63 12.57
C TYR A 376 3.27 8.98 13.26
N GLY A 377 3.05 10.27 13.51
CA GLY A 377 1.77 10.77 13.97
C GLY A 377 1.43 12.10 13.35
N ILE A 378 0.15 12.32 13.11
CA ILE A 378 -0.35 13.65 12.73
C ILE A 378 -0.95 14.30 13.96
N PHE A 379 -0.23 15.28 14.50
CA PHE A 379 -0.59 15.95 15.75
C PHE A 379 -0.88 17.42 15.52
N THR A 380 -1.88 17.91 16.26
CA THR A 380 -2.21 19.33 16.34
C THR A 380 -1.55 19.91 17.59
N VAL A 381 -0.71 20.94 17.38
CA VAL A 381 -0.05 21.71 18.46
C VAL A 381 -0.36 23.19 18.22
N GLY A 382 -1.11 23.81 19.13
CA GLY A 382 -1.79 25.07 18.81
C GLY A 382 -2.77 24.87 17.67
N THR A 383 -2.78 25.79 16.71
CA THR A 383 -3.67 25.73 15.54
C THR A 383 -3.05 25.01 14.34
N VAL A 384 -1.86 24.44 14.47
CA VAL A 384 -1.10 23.89 13.33
C VAL A 384 -0.97 22.39 13.45
N GLN A 385 -1.45 21.69 12.42
CA GLN A 385 -1.30 20.26 12.26
C GLN A 385 0.01 19.96 11.51
N ARG A 386 0.82 19.04 12.04
CA ARG A 386 2.07 18.60 11.41
C ARG A 386 2.18 17.08 11.45
N LEU A 387 2.94 16.55 10.50
CA LEU A 387 3.47 15.19 10.59
C LEU A 387 4.67 15.20 11.53
N TYR A 388 4.70 14.25 12.45
CA TYR A 388 5.79 14.01 13.40
C TYR A 388 6.35 12.61 13.21
N SER A 389 7.65 12.44 13.44
CA SER A 389 8.19 11.14 13.84
C SER A 389 8.15 11.02 15.36
N VAL A 390 7.95 9.81 15.87
CA VAL A 390 7.92 9.52 17.31
C VAL A 390 8.99 8.47 17.63
N ASN A 391 9.83 8.76 18.62
CA ASN A 391 10.81 7.80 19.09
C ASN A 391 10.14 6.79 20.05
N LEU A 392 10.04 5.53 19.65
CA LEU A 392 9.38 4.48 20.43
C LEU A 392 10.11 4.06 21.71
N THR A 393 11.34 4.54 21.93
CA THR A 393 12.15 4.26 23.12
C THR A 393 12.07 5.40 24.14
N SER A 394 12.09 6.66 23.70
CA SER A 394 12.07 7.82 24.59
C SER A 394 10.73 8.54 24.66
N GLY A 395 9.81 8.27 23.74
CA GLY A 395 8.57 9.00 23.55
C GLY A 395 8.70 10.29 22.72
N ALA A 396 9.91 10.83 22.52
CA ALA A 396 10.08 12.15 21.93
C ALA A 396 9.51 12.26 20.50
N ALA A 397 8.68 13.29 20.26
CA ALA A 397 8.14 13.62 18.94
C ALA A 397 8.96 14.72 18.25
N THR A 398 9.28 14.52 16.96
CA THR A 398 10.00 15.49 16.13
C THR A 398 9.15 15.91 14.95
N ALA A 399 8.92 17.22 14.79
CA ALA A 399 8.14 17.74 13.67
C ALA A 399 8.89 17.54 12.35
N ILE A 400 8.17 17.11 11.31
CA ILE A 400 8.70 16.88 9.96
C ILE A 400 8.22 17.98 9.03
N THR A 401 6.90 18.08 8.81
CA THR A 401 6.30 19.04 7.88
C THR A 401 4.88 19.39 8.28
N THR A 402 4.40 20.55 7.81
CA THR A 402 3.03 21.00 8.04
C THR A 402 2.05 20.26 7.15
N ILE A 403 0.93 19.84 7.73
CA ILE A 403 -0.20 19.24 7.04
C ILE A 403 -1.25 20.35 6.85
N ALA A 404 -1.29 20.91 5.63
CA ALA A 404 -2.12 22.09 5.34
C ALA A 404 -3.62 21.77 5.31
N THR A 405 -3.99 20.56 4.87
CA THR A 405 -5.37 20.08 4.89
C THR A 405 -5.63 19.39 6.22
N PRO A 406 -6.56 19.89 7.07
CA PRO A 406 -6.85 19.26 8.35
C PRO A 406 -7.34 17.82 8.19
N VAL A 407 -6.73 16.89 8.93
CA VAL A 407 -7.11 15.47 8.95
C VAL A 407 -7.60 15.00 10.32
N ARG A 408 -8.31 13.85 10.36
CA ARG A 408 -8.84 13.18 11.58
C ARG A 408 -8.55 11.68 11.69
N GLY A 409 -7.90 11.08 10.71
CA GLY A 409 -7.45 9.69 10.72
C GLY A 409 -6.19 9.57 9.86
N PHE A 410 -5.28 8.65 10.18
CA PHE A 410 -3.99 8.50 9.50
C PHE A 410 -3.48 7.06 9.63
N THR A 411 -2.89 6.55 8.54
CA THR A 411 -2.19 5.26 8.47
C THR A 411 -1.10 5.31 7.37
N LEU A 412 -0.08 4.48 7.50
CA LEU A 412 0.97 4.25 6.54
C LEU A 412 0.59 3.09 5.61
N GLY A 413 0.97 3.20 4.34
CA GLY A 413 0.88 2.07 3.41
C GLY A 413 1.82 0.93 3.82
N LEU A 414 1.42 -0.30 3.50
CA LEU A 414 2.26 -1.47 3.74
C LEU A 414 3.55 -1.42 2.92
N GLY A 415 4.60 -2.06 3.44
CA GLY A 415 5.90 -2.19 2.76
C GLY A 415 6.87 -1.06 3.07
N PHE A 416 6.39 0.03 3.68
CA PHE A 416 7.23 1.04 4.31
C PHE A 416 7.55 0.69 5.76
#